data_AF-A0A3D1AZ11-F1
#
_entry.id   AF-A0A3D1AZ11-F1
#
_cell.length_a   1.000
_cell.length_b   1.000
_cell.length_c   1.000
_cell.angle_alpha   90.00
_cell.angle_beta   90.00
_cell.angle_gamma   90.00
#
_symmetry.space_group_name_H-M   'P 1'
#
loop_
_entity.id
_entity.type
_entity.pdbx_description
1 polymer ?
#
loop_
_entity_poly.entity_id
_entity_poly.type
_entity_poly.pdbx_seq_one_letter_code
_entity_poly.pdbx_strand_id
1 'polypeptide(L)' 'MIAADIEALVNGRYGDAFSVLGPHLVKALGEESRWEVRAFLPEAETAEVVLPAGAEPMRRKHPGGVFVALLKGEP' A
#
# COMPACT_ATOMS: atom_id res chain seq x y z
N MET A 1 -2.97 8.50 3.09
CA MET A 1 -3.48 7.59 4.14
C MET A 1 -3.06 8.13 5.49
N ILE A 2 -4.02 8.55 6.31
CA ILE A 2 -3.77 9.02 7.68
C ILE A 2 -3.98 7.87 8.68
N ALA A 3 -3.45 7.99 9.91
CA ALA A 3 -3.50 6.91 10.90
C ALA A 3 -4.93 6.45 11.23
N ALA A 4 -5.90 7.38 11.26
CA ALA A 4 -7.30 7.06 11.51
C ALA A 4 -7.92 6.14 10.44
N ASP A 5 -7.54 6.29 9.16
CA ASP A 5 -8.01 5.41 8.08
C ASP A 5 -7.53 3.97 8.28
N ILE A 6 -6.26 3.82 8.68
CA ILE A 6 -5.63 2.52 8.94
C ILE A 6 -6.34 1.80 10.09
N GLU A 7 -6.61 2.52 11.18
CA GLU A 7 -7.32 1.96 12.33
C GLU A 7 -8.73 1.52 11.96
N ALA A 8 -9.47 2.36 11.24
CA ALA A 8 -10.81 2.01 10.79
C ALA A 8 -10.79 0.81 9.82
N LEU A 9 -9.81 0.73 8.93
CA LEU A 9 -9.63 -0.41 8.02
C LEU A 9 -9.36 -1.71 8.78
N VAL A 10 -8.38 -1.70 9.69
CA VAL A 10 -7.98 -2.88 10.48
C VAL A 10 -9.12 -3.40 11.36
N ASN A 11 -10.01 -2.51 11.80
CA ASN A 11 -11.18 -2.86 12.59
C ASN A 11 -12.45 -3.14 11.76
N GLY A 12 -12.37 -3.16 10.42
CA GLY A 12 -13.53 -3.44 9.55
C GLY A 12 -14.61 -2.35 9.56
N ARG A 13 -14.25 -1.10 9.87
CA ARG A 13 -15.16 0.06 9.97
C ARG A 13 -15.01 1.07 8.83
N TYR A 14 -14.16 0.81 7.85
CA TYR A 14 -13.92 1.73 6.74
C TYR A 14 -14.83 1.40 5.55
N GLY A 15 -15.67 2.37 5.16
CA GLY A 15 -16.72 2.16 4.16
C GLY A 15 -16.23 1.99 2.72
N ASP A 16 -15.06 2.53 2.40
CA ASP A 16 -14.44 2.42 1.08
C ASP A 16 -12.97 1.99 1.19
N ALA A 17 -12.76 0.67 1.21
CA ALA A 17 -11.42 0.11 1.29
C ALA A 17 -10.52 0.49 0.10
N PHE A 18 -11.08 0.75 -1.09
CA PHE A 18 -10.29 1.02 -2.31
C PHE A 18 -9.74 2.45 -2.34
N SER A 19 -10.38 3.39 -1.65
CA SER A 19 -9.79 4.72 -1.43
C SER A 19 -8.48 4.66 -0.62
N VAL A 20 -8.22 3.55 0.08
CA VAL A 20 -7.03 3.35 0.90
C VAL A 20 -6.11 2.26 0.35
N LEU A 21 -6.65 1.12 -0.08
CA LEU A 21 -5.91 -0.07 -0.53
C LEU A 21 -5.68 -0.08 -2.04
N GLY A 22 -4.75 -0.92 -2.47
CA GLY A 22 -4.33 -1.02 -3.86
C GLY A 22 -3.27 0.00 -4.25
N PRO A 23 -3.02 0.20 -5.56
CA PRO A 23 -2.07 1.17 -6.08
C PRO A 23 -2.63 2.60 -6.02
N HIS A 24 -1.88 3.53 -5.43
CA HIS A 24 -2.22 4.96 -5.36
C HIS A 24 -1.09 5.82 -5.92
N LEU A 25 -1.41 6.72 -6.83
CA LEU A 25 -0.44 7.69 -7.37
C LEU A 25 -0.13 8.74 -6.30
N VAL A 26 1.12 8.83 -5.84
CA VAL A 26 1.52 9.76 -4.76
C VAL A 26 2.25 11.00 -5.25
N LYS A 27 2.79 10.98 -6.48
CA LYS A 27 3.33 12.16 -7.16
C LYS A 27 3.17 12.00 -8.67
N ALA A 28 2.59 13.02 -9.30
CA ALA A 28 2.58 13.16 -10.75
C ALA A 28 2.67 14.65 -11.11
N LEU A 29 3.69 14.96 -11.94
CA LEU A 29 3.94 16.17 -12.76
C LEU A 29 5.44 16.51 -12.73
N GLY A 30 6.09 16.41 -13.90
CA GLY A 30 7.48 16.84 -14.13
C GLY A 30 8.60 15.89 -13.67
N GLU A 31 8.28 14.86 -12.88
CA GLU A 31 9.20 13.80 -12.44
C GLU A 31 8.62 12.41 -12.77
N GLU A 32 9.45 11.36 -12.67
CA GLU A 32 8.99 9.96 -12.78
C GLU A 32 7.81 9.69 -11.83
N SER A 33 6.72 9.15 -12.37
CA SER A 33 5.53 8.77 -11.59
C SER A 33 5.91 7.87 -10.42
N ARG A 34 5.34 8.19 -9.24
CA ARG A 34 5.51 7.37 -8.03
C ARG A 34 4.19 6.84 -7.54
N TRP A 35 4.17 5.54 -7.29
CA TRP A 35 3.02 4.80 -6.78
C TRP A 35 3.29 4.29 -5.38
N GLU A 36 2.27 4.26 -4.54
CA GLU A 36 2.27 3.55 -3.27
C GLU A 36 1.27 2.41 -3.38
N VAL A 37 1.76 1.16 -3.41
CA VAL A 37 0.92 -0.03 -3.33
C VAL A 37 0.67 -0.34 -1.87
N ARG A 38 -0.59 -0.48 -1.48
CA ARG A 38 -1.02 -0.69 -0.09
C ARG A 38 -1.85 -1.95 0.02
N ALA A 39 -1.53 -2.81 0.99
CA ALA A 39 -2.22 -4.08 1.21
C ALA A 39 -2.55 -4.28 2.69
N PHE A 40 -3.67 -4.95 2.96
CA PHE A 40 -4.07 -5.40 4.29
C PHE A 40 -4.07 -6.94 4.33
N LEU A 41 -3.08 -7.50 5.01
CA LEU A 41 -2.75 -8.92 5.09
C LEU A 41 -2.51 -9.28 6.58
N PRO A 42 -3.58 -9.49 7.38
CA PRO A 42 -3.50 -9.55 8.85
C PRO A 42 -2.50 -10.55 9.42
N GLU A 43 -2.40 -11.73 8.82
CA GLU A 43 -1.58 -12.84 9.31
C GLU A 43 -0.24 -12.97 8.57
N ALA A 44 0.02 -12.14 7.56
CA ALA A 44 1.26 -12.20 6.81
C ALA A 44 2.44 -11.74 7.68
N GLU A 45 3.57 -12.44 7.60
CA GLU A 45 4.84 -12.02 8.22
C GLU A 45 5.55 -10.96 7.36
N THR A 46 5.62 -11.22 6.06
CA THR A 46 6.19 -10.34 5.03
C THR A 46 5.26 -10.28 3.81
N ALA A 47 5.46 -9.28 2.96
CA ALA A 47 4.73 -9.13 1.70
C ALA A 47 5.63 -8.46 0.66
N GLU A 48 5.41 -8.74 -0.61
CA GLU A 48 6.15 -8.16 -1.74
C GLU A 48 5.19 -7.85 -2.89
N VAL A 49 5.52 -6.85 -3.70
CA VAL A 49 4.85 -6.56 -4.97
C VAL A 49 5.65 -7.20 -6.08
N VAL A 50 5.04 -8.12 -6.83
CA VAL A 50 5.69 -8.75 -7.98
C VAL A 50 5.48 -7.90 -9.23
N LEU A 51 6.59 -7.49 -9.86
CA LEU A 51 6.66 -6.71 -11.09
C LEU A 51 7.38 -7.51 -12.18
N PRO A 52 7.27 -7.13 -13.47
CA PRO A 52 8.02 -7.79 -14.53
C PRO A 52 9.55 -7.81 -14.34
N ALA A 53 10.09 -6.79 -13.66
CA ALA A 53 11.52 -6.65 -13.41
C ALA A 53 12.01 -7.36 -12.12
N GLY A 54 11.10 -7.88 -11.30
CA GLY A 54 11.43 -8.51 -10.01
C GLY A 54 10.38 -8.25 -8.93
N ALA A 55 10.70 -8.55 -7.68
CA ALA A 55 9.83 -8.30 -6.54
C ALA A 55 10.32 -7.12 -5.71
N GLU A 56 9.41 -6.24 -5.30
CA GLU A 56 9.68 -5.13 -4.38
C GLU A 56 9.12 -5.47 -2.98
N PRO A 57 9.96 -5.55 -1.93
CA PRO A 57 9.49 -5.85 -0.60
C PRO A 57 8.61 -4.73 -0.04
N MET A 58 7.50 -5.11 0.59
CA MET A 58 6.63 -4.18 1.28
C MET A 58 7.07 -4.00 2.73
N ARG A 59 7.02 -2.76 3.22
CA ARG A 59 7.23 -2.45 4.63
C ARG A 59 5.92 -2.58 5.39
N ARG A 60 5.93 -3.31 6.51
CA ARG A 60 4.82 -3.30 7.48
C ARG A 60 4.65 -1.90 8.06
N LYS A 61 3.51 -1.27 7.79
CA LYS A 61 3.14 0.07 8.26
C LYS A 61 2.25 0.03 9.50
N HIS A 62 1.57 -1.09 9.75
CA HIS A 62 0.72 -1.28 10.94
C HIS A 62 0.84 -2.72 11.47
N PRO A 63 0.89 -2.94 12.80
CA PRO A 63 0.99 -4.28 13.39
C PRO A 63 -0.15 -5.21 13.00
N GLY A 64 -1.36 -4.66 12.80
CA GLY A 64 -2.53 -5.40 12.30
C GLY A 64 -2.42 -5.91 10.86
N GLY A 65 -1.27 -5.78 10.19
CA GLY A 65 -1.02 -6.35 8.87
C GLY A 65 -1.25 -5.39 7.71
N VAL A 66 -1.04 -4.08 7.89
CA VAL A 66 -1.02 -3.14 6.75
C VAL A 66 0.40 -2.99 6.24
N PHE A 67 0.59 -3.18 4.93
CA PHE A 67 1.87 -3.15 4.24
C PHE A 67 1.86 -2.11 3.13
N VAL A 68 3.02 -1.48 2.87
CA VAL A 68 3.19 -0.50 1.78
C VAL A 68 4.49 -0.70 1.01
N ALA A 69 4.47 -0.50 -0.31
CA ALA A 69 5.66 -0.40 -1.17
C ALA A 69 5.58 0.85 -2.04
N LEU A 70 6.73 1.51 -2.26
CA LEU A 70 6.84 2.67 -3.15
C LEU A 70 7.49 2.24 -4.45
N LEU A 71 6.79 2.44 -5.56
CA LEU A 71 7.23 2.05 -6.90
C LEU A 71 7.54 3.28 -7.74
N LYS A 72 8.51 3.13 -8.64
CA LYS A 72 8.80 4.07 -9.73
C LYS A 72 8.19 3.53 -11.03
N GLY A 73 7.77 4.43 -11.93
CA GLY A 73 7.21 4.03 -13.23
C GLY A 73 5.73 3.68 -13.13
N GLU A 74 5.24 2.76 -13.96
CA GLU A 74 3.87 2.23 -13.89
C GLU A 74 3.88 0.90 -13.12
N PRO A 75 2.89 0.64 -12.23
CA PRO A 75 2.77 -0.59 -11.46
C PRO A 75 2.31 -1.78 -12.30
#